data_AF-A0A1A9BWX0-F1
#
_entry.id   AF-A0A1A9BWX0-F1
#
_cell.length_a   1.000
_cell.length_b   1.000
_cell.length_c   1.000
_cell.angle_alpha   90.00
_cell.angle_beta   90.00
_cell.angle_gamma   90.00
#
_symmetry.space_group_name_H-M   'P 1'
#
loop_
_entity.id
_entity.type
_entity.pdbx_description
1 polymer ?
#
loop_
_entity_poly.entity_id
_entity_poly.type
_entity_poly.pdbx_seq_one_letter_code
_entity_poly.pdbx_strand_id
1 'polypeptide(L)'
;MTRPYVASAADDPWSRIWCDTTPRHLAGAGDPRHVTQALRAGGWKNFGDPDFPHVVLGSPDYQHTLVLEPTPNAYGSWWRVSSQLWSALFGGNTPVEIIAGFTDALLCSPPAAEPDIWPTLRAAGWTYECDERGNERAHHPDGITTMERSATLTSDYFSWKAEVALPTGLGGHHRLWHGYFDDRTPRHLLAGFATALVDPAPVSRGRYDVPHDHLVTQVERGAQGEQLAAAHEARLKASRSAARRARRSAAPTTRPSVGPATEATTARSR
;
A
#
# COMPACT_ATOMS: atom_id res chain seq x y z
N MET A 1 10.54 -4.32 30.47
CA MET A 1 10.88 -2.92 30.78
C MET A 1 10.69 -2.11 29.51
N THR A 2 9.56 -1.41 29.41
CA THR A 2 9.14 -0.64 28.24
C THR A 2 9.84 0.70 28.30
N ARG A 3 10.82 0.96 27.42
CA ARG A 3 11.44 2.29 27.32
C ARG A 3 10.38 3.29 26.85
N PRO A 4 10.22 4.44 27.52
CA PRO A 4 9.30 5.47 27.06
C PRO A 4 9.83 6.03 25.74
N TYR A 5 8.92 6.07 24.79
CA TYR A 5 9.09 6.63 23.46
C TYR A 5 9.41 8.13 23.59
N VAL A 6 10.58 8.56 23.11
CA VAL A 6 10.87 9.98 22.95
C VAL A 6 10.15 10.43 21.69
N ALA A 7 8.94 10.98 21.85
CA ALA A 7 8.42 11.91 20.86
C ALA A 7 9.43 13.05 20.78
N SER A 8 9.97 13.36 19.60
CA SER A 8 10.62 14.66 19.46
C SER A 8 9.55 15.71 19.78
N ALA A 9 9.87 16.67 20.63
CA ALA A 9 8.92 17.69 21.09
C ALA A 9 8.29 18.54 19.95
N ALA A 10 8.67 18.30 18.69
CA ALA A 10 8.14 18.96 17.49
C ALA A 10 6.89 18.28 16.91
N ASP A 11 6.56 17.05 17.31
CA ASP A 11 5.43 16.26 16.76
C ASP A 11 4.41 15.84 17.84
N ASP A 12 4.17 16.69 18.84
CA ASP A 12 3.14 16.41 19.85
C ASP A 12 1.74 16.46 19.21
N PRO A 13 1.02 15.32 19.07
CA PRO A 13 -0.27 15.27 18.36
C PRO A 13 -1.35 16.17 18.99
N TRP A 14 -1.14 16.54 20.26
CA TRP A 14 -2.04 17.36 21.07
C TRP A 14 -1.93 18.86 20.79
N SER A 15 -0.82 19.33 20.19
CA SER A 15 -0.60 20.74 19.85
C SER A 15 -0.83 21.06 18.37
N ARG A 16 -1.00 20.02 17.53
CA ARG A 16 -1.18 20.17 16.08
C ARG A 16 -2.66 20.37 15.74
N ILE A 17 -2.96 21.37 14.90
CA ILE A 17 -4.29 21.53 14.31
C ILE A 17 -4.42 20.50 13.20
N TRP A 18 -5.37 19.57 13.37
CA TRP A 18 -5.67 18.55 12.38
C TRP A 18 -6.73 19.02 11.39
N CYS A 19 -6.47 18.74 10.12
CA CYS A 19 -7.35 19.04 9.01
C CYS A 19 -7.75 17.76 8.28
N ASP A 20 -9.03 17.64 7.95
CA ASP A 20 -9.52 16.74 6.92
C ASP A 20 -9.04 17.29 5.57
N THR A 21 -8.17 16.55 4.89
CA THR A 21 -7.56 16.96 3.62
C THR A 21 -8.12 16.15 2.47
N THR A 22 -8.59 16.83 1.42
CA THR A 22 -9.11 16.24 0.18
C THR A 22 -8.60 16.99 -1.06
N PRO A 23 -8.37 16.31 -2.20
CA PRO A 23 -8.48 14.87 -2.40
C PRO A 23 -7.25 14.12 -1.85
N ARG A 24 -7.43 12.84 -1.51
CA ARG A 24 -6.40 12.01 -0.85
C ARG A 24 -5.09 11.95 -1.64
N HIS A 25 -5.18 11.79 -2.96
CA HIS A 25 -4.00 11.62 -3.82
C HIS A 25 -3.12 12.88 -3.91
N LEU A 26 -3.58 14.02 -3.40
CA LEU A 26 -2.83 15.29 -3.35
C LEU A 26 -2.43 15.68 -1.92
N ALA A 27 -2.77 14.86 -0.91
CA ALA A 27 -2.55 15.15 0.50
C ALA A 27 -1.10 14.94 1.00
N GLY A 28 -0.16 14.62 0.10
CA GLY A 28 1.23 14.33 0.43
C GLY A 28 1.46 13.03 1.21
N ALA A 29 2.71 12.79 1.59
CA ALA A 29 3.21 11.52 2.11
C ALA A 29 2.42 10.98 3.31
N GLY A 30 2.16 11.79 4.33
CA GLY A 30 1.60 11.33 5.61
C GLY A 30 2.62 10.57 6.47
N ASP A 31 2.18 9.96 7.59
CA ASP A 31 3.06 9.23 8.50
C ASP A 31 3.37 7.80 7.98
N PRO A 32 4.64 7.46 7.69
CA PRO A 32 5.04 6.11 7.25
C PRO A 32 4.64 4.97 8.18
N ARG A 33 4.34 5.27 9.46
CA ARG A 33 3.84 4.30 10.45
C ARG A 33 2.48 3.71 10.06
N HIS A 34 1.69 4.42 9.24
CA HIS A 34 0.42 3.92 8.73
C HIS A 34 0.58 2.60 7.93
N VAL A 35 1.69 2.47 7.20
CA VAL A 35 2.06 1.26 6.44
C VAL A 35 2.90 0.31 7.30
N THR A 36 3.99 0.82 7.86
CA THR A 36 5.00 -0.04 8.52
C THR A 36 4.47 -0.71 9.78
N GLN A 37 3.66 -0.04 10.61
CA GLN A 37 3.08 -0.68 11.79
C GLN A 37 1.97 -1.68 11.43
N ALA A 38 1.20 -1.42 10.37
CA ALA A 38 0.18 -2.34 9.87
C ALA A 38 0.80 -3.66 9.40
N LEU A 39 1.90 -3.60 8.62
CA LEU A 39 2.66 -4.79 8.21
C LEU A 39 3.25 -5.55 9.40
N ARG A 40 3.84 -4.83 10.37
CA ARG A 40 4.34 -5.45 11.61
C ARG A 40 3.21 -6.11 12.41
N ALA A 41 2.04 -5.51 12.49
CA ALA A 41 0.85 -6.14 13.10
C ALA A 41 0.40 -7.39 12.32
N GLY A 42 0.62 -7.42 11.01
CA GLY A 42 0.47 -8.59 10.13
C GLY A 42 1.55 -9.67 10.30
N GLY A 43 2.59 -9.43 11.10
CA GLY A 43 3.66 -10.38 11.41
C GLY A 43 4.98 -10.15 10.67
N TRP A 44 5.09 -9.08 9.88
CA TRP A 44 6.34 -8.71 9.23
C TRP A 44 7.40 -8.31 10.26
N LYS A 45 8.67 -8.61 9.97
CA LYS A 45 9.80 -8.36 10.86
C LYS A 45 10.70 -7.28 10.30
N ASN A 46 11.23 -6.42 11.17
CA ASN A 46 12.19 -5.39 10.78
C ASN A 46 13.61 -5.97 10.79
N PHE A 47 14.34 -5.77 9.69
CA PHE A 47 15.72 -6.16 9.46
C PHE A 47 16.61 -4.96 9.12
N GLY A 48 16.10 -3.74 9.22
CA GLY A 48 16.87 -2.53 8.98
C GLY A 48 18.00 -2.38 10.01
N ASP A 49 19.14 -1.86 9.54
CA ASP A 49 20.23 -1.41 10.40
C ASP A 49 19.73 -0.33 11.38
N PRO A 50 19.85 -0.52 12.70
CA PRO A 50 19.51 0.48 13.70
C PRO A 50 20.29 1.80 13.56
N ASP A 51 21.48 1.77 12.97
CA ASP A 51 22.37 2.92 12.83
C ASP A 51 22.13 3.70 11.52
N PHE A 52 21.26 3.19 10.62
CA PHE A 52 20.90 3.86 9.38
C PHE A 52 19.39 4.17 9.33
N PRO A 53 18.96 5.40 8.97
CA PRO A 53 17.56 5.84 9.08
C PRO A 53 16.67 5.31 7.94
N HIS A 54 16.49 4.00 7.91
CA HIS A 54 15.66 3.28 6.94
C HIS A 54 14.82 2.21 7.63
N VAL A 55 13.80 1.70 6.95
CA VAL A 55 12.98 0.59 7.44
C VAL A 55 13.00 -0.53 6.41
N VAL A 56 13.42 -1.72 6.82
CA VAL A 56 13.43 -2.92 5.97
C VAL A 56 12.56 -3.97 6.63
N LEU A 57 11.38 -4.23 6.07
CA LEU A 57 10.47 -5.25 6.58
C LEU A 57 10.49 -6.48 5.67
N GLY A 58 10.65 -7.66 6.25
CA GLY A 58 10.46 -8.94 5.56
C GLY A 58 9.15 -9.60 5.97
N SER A 59 8.46 -10.20 5.00
CA SER A 59 7.23 -10.95 5.23
C SER A 59 7.48 -12.22 6.04
N PRO A 60 6.46 -12.79 6.72
CA PRO A 60 6.61 -14.00 7.53
C PRO A 60 7.11 -15.24 6.77
N ASP A 61 6.84 -15.29 5.47
CA ASP A 61 7.23 -16.35 4.53
C ASP A 61 8.51 -16.00 3.74
N TYR A 62 9.12 -14.84 4.02
CA TYR A 62 10.32 -14.31 3.38
C TYR A 62 10.22 -14.19 1.85
N GLN A 63 9.01 -14.18 1.29
CA GLN A 63 8.79 -14.00 -0.15
C GLN A 63 8.72 -12.54 -0.56
N HIS A 64 8.43 -11.64 0.38
CA HIS A 64 8.26 -10.23 0.13
C HIS A 64 9.13 -9.39 1.06
N THR A 65 9.66 -8.30 0.51
CA THR A 65 10.39 -7.28 1.28
C THR A 65 9.78 -5.91 1.01
N LEU A 66 9.69 -5.09 2.04
CA LEU A 66 9.40 -3.66 1.95
C LEU A 66 10.64 -2.90 2.44
N VAL A 67 11.10 -1.95 1.63
CA VAL A 67 12.16 -1.00 1.99
C VAL A 67 11.56 0.40 1.94
N LEU A 68 11.77 1.16 3.02
CA LEU A 68 11.55 2.59 3.09
C LEU A 68 12.91 3.25 3.35
N GLU A 69 13.39 4.00 2.37
CA GLU A 69 14.66 4.71 2.40
C GLU A 69 14.44 6.15 1.94
N PRO A 70 14.21 7.09 2.87
CA PRO A 70 14.08 8.51 2.55
C PRO A 70 15.39 9.04 1.95
N THR A 71 15.29 9.76 0.83
CA THR A 71 16.43 10.43 0.19
C THR A 71 16.18 11.94 0.15
N PRO A 72 17.22 12.79 -0.03
CA PRO A 72 17.02 14.24 -0.13
C PRO A 72 16.06 14.65 -1.26
N ASN A 73 15.91 13.82 -2.29
CA ASN A 73 14.92 14.02 -3.33
C ASN A 73 13.55 13.47 -2.90
N ALA A 74 12.67 14.35 -2.40
CA ALA A 74 11.30 14.01 -1.99
C ALA A 74 10.42 13.44 -3.12
N TYR A 75 10.79 13.70 -4.37
CA TYR A 75 10.12 13.19 -5.57
C TYR A 75 10.76 11.91 -6.13
N GLY A 76 11.81 11.41 -5.47
CA GLY A 76 12.45 10.14 -5.75
C GLY A 76 11.68 8.96 -5.15
N SER A 77 12.02 7.73 -5.57
CA SER A 77 11.43 6.51 -5.02
C SER A 77 11.99 6.25 -3.62
N TRP A 78 11.17 6.43 -2.59
CA TRP A 78 11.53 6.13 -1.20
C TRP A 78 11.06 4.74 -0.78
N TRP A 79 9.96 4.28 -1.36
CA TRP A 79 9.36 3.00 -1.03
C TRP A 79 9.64 1.99 -2.12
N ARG A 80 10.02 0.78 -1.73
CA ARG A 80 10.14 -0.37 -2.61
C ARG A 80 9.48 -1.57 -1.96
N VAL A 81 8.54 -2.21 -2.65
CA VAL A 81 7.98 -3.50 -2.27
C VAL A 81 8.35 -4.49 -3.35
N SER A 82 8.98 -5.61 -3.00
CA SER A 82 9.44 -6.58 -3.98
C SER A 82 9.22 -8.00 -3.53
N SER A 83 9.16 -8.89 -4.53
CA SER A 83 9.33 -10.33 -4.41
C SER A 83 10.46 -10.78 -5.32
N GLN A 84 10.62 -12.10 -5.48
CA GLN A 84 11.55 -12.66 -6.48
C GLN A 84 11.12 -12.40 -7.94
N LEU A 85 9.83 -12.11 -8.19
CA LEU A 85 9.26 -12.07 -9.54
C LEU A 85 8.77 -10.69 -9.99
N TRP A 86 8.55 -9.78 -9.05
CA TRP A 86 8.00 -8.45 -9.31
C TRP A 86 8.49 -7.45 -8.28
N SER A 87 8.48 -6.18 -8.67
CA SER A 87 8.73 -5.05 -7.81
C SER A 87 7.73 -3.92 -8.04
N ALA A 88 7.52 -3.14 -6.99
CA ALA A 88 6.73 -1.93 -6.98
C ALA A 88 7.53 -0.83 -6.28
N LEU A 89 7.52 0.38 -6.83
CA LEU A 89 8.22 1.53 -6.28
C LEU A 89 7.25 2.69 -6.09
N PHE A 90 7.36 3.42 -4.98
CA PHE A 90 6.57 4.61 -4.73
C PHE A 90 7.45 5.81 -4.36
N GLY A 91 7.06 6.97 -4.86
CA GLY A 91 7.68 8.25 -4.53
C GLY A 91 7.56 8.61 -3.05
N GLY A 92 8.44 9.48 -2.56
CA GLY A 92 8.41 9.96 -1.17
C GLY A 92 7.10 10.67 -0.79
N ASN A 93 6.51 11.39 -1.74
CA ASN A 93 5.25 12.11 -1.58
C ASN A 93 3.98 11.28 -1.86
N THR A 94 4.11 10.01 -2.25
CA THR A 94 2.93 9.15 -2.47
C THR A 94 2.20 8.98 -1.14
N PRO A 95 0.90 9.33 -1.05
CA PRO A 95 0.16 9.21 0.21
C PRO A 95 0.19 7.80 0.78
N VAL A 96 0.52 7.67 2.06
CA VAL A 96 0.64 6.39 2.77
C VAL A 96 -0.65 5.58 2.77
N GLU A 97 -1.81 6.22 2.64
CA GLU A 97 -3.11 5.57 2.52
C GLU A 97 -3.26 4.84 1.17
N ILE A 98 -2.63 5.37 0.11
CA ILE A 98 -2.62 4.73 -1.22
C ILE A 98 -1.63 3.56 -1.23
N ILE A 99 -0.44 3.75 -0.66
CA ILE A 99 0.54 2.65 -0.45
C ILE A 99 -0.08 1.57 0.46
N ALA A 100 -0.85 1.97 1.47
CA ALA A 100 -1.57 1.07 2.35
C ALA A 100 -2.54 0.18 1.59
N GLY A 101 -3.31 0.71 0.62
CA GLY A 101 -4.19 -0.10 -0.23
C GLY A 101 -3.46 -1.26 -0.93
N PHE A 102 -2.25 -1.00 -1.44
CA PHE A 102 -1.39 -2.03 -2.02
C PHE A 102 -0.90 -3.04 -0.98
N THR A 103 -0.38 -2.57 0.16
CA THR A 103 0.21 -3.43 1.20
C THR A 103 -0.84 -4.20 2.02
N ASP A 104 -2.05 -3.69 2.15
CA ASP A 104 -3.17 -4.37 2.83
C ASP A 104 -3.66 -5.55 1.98
N ALA A 105 -3.68 -5.40 0.65
CA ALA A 105 -3.93 -6.50 -0.27
C ALA A 105 -2.85 -7.60 -0.15
N LEU A 106 -1.59 -7.23 0.13
CA LEU A 106 -0.49 -8.17 0.37
C LEU A 106 -0.66 -8.96 1.68
N LEU A 107 -1.39 -8.43 2.66
CA LEU A 107 -1.74 -9.14 3.90
C LEU A 107 -2.93 -10.10 3.73
N CYS A 108 -3.60 -10.06 2.58
CA CYS A 108 -4.75 -10.89 2.27
C CYS A 108 -4.35 -12.07 1.36
N SER A 109 -5.14 -13.14 1.38
CA SER A 109 -4.97 -14.21 0.40
C SER A 109 -5.34 -13.69 -0.99
N PRO A 110 -4.60 -14.07 -2.05
CA PRO A 110 -4.99 -13.75 -3.41
C PRO A 110 -6.42 -14.23 -3.69
N PRO A 111 -7.26 -13.41 -4.35
CA PRO A 111 -8.59 -13.84 -4.77
C PRO A 111 -8.49 -14.96 -5.81
N ALA A 112 -9.55 -15.78 -5.92
CA ALA A 112 -9.59 -16.89 -6.88
C ALA A 112 -9.64 -16.40 -8.34
N ALA A 113 -10.18 -15.20 -8.58
CA ALA A 113 -10.21 -14.55 -9.88
C ALA A 113 -9.39 -13.25 -9.82
N GLU A 114 -8.64 -12.96 -10.89
CA GLU A 114 -7.90 -11.71 -10.98
C GLU A 114 -8.86 -10.52 -11.15
N PRO A 115 -8.79 -9.50 -10.28
CA PRO A 115 -9.64 -8.34 -10.39
C PRO A 115 -9.20 -7.43 -11.54
N ASP A 116 -10.17 -6.92 -12.29
CA ASP A 116 -9.96 -5.81 -13.22
C ASP A 116 -9.94 -4.47 -12.47
N ILE A 117 -9.02 -3.61 -12.85
CA ILE A 117 -8.69 -2.36 -12.14
C ILE A 117 -9.46 -1.19 -12.76
N TRP A 118 -9.60 -1.18 -14.09
CA TRP A 118 -10.18 -0.06 -14.84
C TRP A 118 -11.66 0.23 -14.52
N PRO A 119 -12.53 -0.77 -14.25
CA PRO A 119 -13.90 -0.50 -13.81
C PRO A 119 -13.96 0.33 -12.53
N THR A 120 -13.02 0.11 -11.59
CA THR A 120 -12.93 0.87 -10.33
C THR A 120 -12.62 2.34 -10.59
N LEU A 121 -11.67 2.62 -11.49
CA LEU A 121 -11.33 4.00 -11.87
C LEU A 121 -12.49 4.69 -12.61
N ARG A 122 -13.13 3.99 -13.56
CA ARG A 122 -14.28 4.53 -14.30
C ARG A 122 -15.47 4.83 -13.39
N ALA A 123 -15.74 3.97 -12.41
CA ALA A 123 -16.80 4.21 -11.42
C ALA A 123 -16.55 5.46 -10.56
N ALA A 124 -15.27 5.83 -10.38
CA ALA A 124 -14.86 7.07 -9.73
C ALA A 124 -14.80 8.28 -10.67
N GLY A 125 -15.31 8.15 -11.90
CA GLY A 125 -15.39 9.23 -12.89
C GLY A 125 -14.12 9.46 -13.71
N TRP A 126 -13.17 8.52 -13.70
CA TRP A 126 -11.97 8.61 -14.54
C TRP A 126 -12.31 8.27 -16.00
N THR A 127 -11.71 9.00 -16.93
CA THR A 127 -11.80 8.70 -18.35
C THR A 127 -10.82 7.59 -18.68
N TYR A 128 -11.28 6.52 -19.32
CA TYR A 128 -10.47 5.37 -19.70
C TYR A 128 -10.33 5.28 -21.22
N GLU A 129 -9.11 5.02 -21.68
CA GLU A 129 -8.76 4.88 -23.08
C GLU A 129 -7.86 3.66 -23.28
N CYS A 130 -8.02 2.99 -24.42
CA CYS A 130 -7.18 1.88 -24.85
C CYS A 130 -6.80 2.11 -26.31
N ASP A 131 -5.51 2.05 -26.62
CA ASP A 131 -5.02 2.23 -27.99
C ASP A 131 -4.93 0.91 -28.78
N GLU A 132 -4.68 1.00 -30.08
CA GLU A 132 -4.56 -0.16 -30.97
C GLU A 132 -3.39 -1.10 -30.59
N ARG A 133 -2.42 -0.61 -29.81
CA ARG A 133 -1.27 -1.39 -29.32
C ARG A 133 -1.56 -2.06 -27.97
N GLY A 134 -2.78 -1.90 -27.43
CA GLY A 134 -3.18 -2.44 -26.15
C GLY A 134 -2.60 -1.69 -24.95
N ASN A 135 -2.12 -0.45 -25.13
CA ASN A 135 -1.81 0.42 -24.01
C ASN A 135 -3.11 0.98 -23.44
N GLU A 136 -3.25 0.89 -22.13
CA GLU A 136 -4.45 1.27 -21.40
C GLU A 136 -4.10 2.47 -20.52
N ARG A 137 -4.90 3.53 -20.55
CA ARG A 137 -4.71 4.72 -19.71
C ARG A 137 -6.02 5.17 -19.10
N ALA A 138 -5.94 5.65 -17.87
CA ALA A 138 -7.02 6.29 -17.17
C ALA A 138 -6.57 7.66 -16.66
N HIS A 139 -7.42 8.67 -16.86
CA HIS A 139 -7.17 10.06 -16.48
C HIS A 139 -8.21 10.50 -15.43
N HIS A 140 -7.73 11.05 -14.32
CA HIS A 140 -8.60 11.68 -13.33
C HIS A 140 -9.15 13.01 -13.89
N PRO A 141 -10.37 13.43 -13.52
CA PRO A 141 -10.93 14.74 -13.89
C PRO A 141 -10.11 15.98 -13.46
N ASP A 142 -9.03 15.83 -12.70
CA ASP A 142 -8.18 16.93 -12.26
C ASP A 142 -7.15 17.33 -13.32
N GLY A 143 -6.99 16.52 -14.37
CA GLY A 143 -6.06 16.75 -15.48
C GLY A 143 -4.59 16.54 -15.15
N ILE A 144 -4.25 16.13 -13.92
CA ILE A 144 -2.86 15.98 -13.46
C ILE A 144 -2.55 14.59 -12.91
N THR A 145 -3.58 13.78 -12.65
CA THR A 145 -3.45 12.43 -12.12
C THR A 145 -3.77 11.39 -13.19
N THR A 146 -2.88 10.42 -13.37
CA THR A 146 -3.02 9.37 -14.38
C THR A 146 -2.65 7.99 -13.82
N MET A 147 -3.24 6.96 -14.40
CA MET A 147 -2.84 5.58 -14.24
C MET A 147 -2.77 4.92 -15.61
N GLU A 148 -1.64 4.34 -15.95
CA GLU A 148 -1.37 3.76 -17.25
C GLU A 148 -0.74 2.38 -17.14
N ARG A 149 -1.05 1.57 -18.15
CA ARG A 149 -0.36 0.34 -18.47
C ARG A 149 0.10 0.45 -19.91
N SER A 150 1.40 0.48 -20.12
CA SER A 150 1.97 0.62 -21.46
C SER A 150 3.08 -0.38 -21.73
N ALA A 151 3.17 -0.83 -22.98
CA ALA A 151 4.30 -1.62 -23.46
C ALA A 151 5.60 -0.82 -23.30
N THR A 152 6.63 -1.47 -22.78
CA THR A 152 7.93 -0.84 -22.62
C THR A 152 8.61 -0.74 -24.00
N LEU A 153 9.22 0.40 -24.33
CA LEU A 153 9.86 0.60 -25.65
C LEU A 153 10.94 -0.44 -26.00
N THR A 154 11.47 -1.13 -24.99
CA THR A 154 12.59 -2.06 -25.08
C THR A 154 12.21 -3.53 -24.86
N SER A 155 10.94 -3.86 -24.62
CA SER A 155 10.53 -5.24 -24.34
C SER A 155 9.05 -5.49 -24.61
N ASP A 156 8.69 -6.76 -24.84
CA ASP A 156 7.29 -7.21 -24.95
C ASP A 156 6.50 -7.16 -23.62
N TYR A 157 7.14 -6.72 -22.52
CA TYR A 157 6.49 -6.57 -21.22
C TYR A 157 5.82 -5.22 -21.05
N PHE A 158 4.67 -5.23 -20.37
CA PHE A 158 4.00 -4.01 -19.96
C PHE A 158 4.59 -3.49 -18.64
N SER A 159 4.53 -2.19 -18.44
CA SER A 159 4.78 -1.57 -17.14
C SER A 159 3.53 -0.82 -16.71
N TRP A 160 3.31 -0.79 -15.41
CA TRP A 160 2.26 -0.01 -14.78
C TRP A 160 2.85 1.23 -14.15
N LYS A 161 2.17 2.34 -14.36
CA LYS A 161 2.55 3.61 -13.76
C LYS A 161 1.31 4.33 -13.28
N ALA A 162 1.37 4.87 -12.07
CA ALA A 162 0.45 5.86 -11.58
C ALA A 162 1.24 7.10 -11.23
N GLU A 163 0.79 8.27 -11.63
CA GLU A 163 1.51 9.52 -11.33
C GLU A 163 0.56 10.69 -11.12
N VAL A 164 1.08 11.67 -10.40
CA VAL A 164 0.55 13.03 -10.37
C VAL A 164 1.64 13.96 -10.84
N ALA A 165 1.38 14.75 -11.88
CA ALA A 165 2.36 15.67 -12.42
C ALA A 165 1.73 16.98 -12.89
N LEU A 166 2.30 18.10 -12.44
CA LEU A 166 1.89 19.44 -12.85
C LEU A 166 2.55 19.83 -14.17
N PRO A 167 1.82 20.42 -15.14
CA PRO A 167 2.45 20.96 -16.35
C PRO A 167 3.31 22.18 -16.01
N THR A 168 4.52 22.26 -16.55
CA THR A 168 5.46 23.37 -16.28
C THR A 168 5.49 24.45 -17.38
N GLY A 169 4.50 24.44 -18.29
CA GLY A 169 4.34 25.44 -19.36
C GLY A 169 5.33 25.33 -20.53
N LEU A 170 6.50 24.72 -20.33
CA LEU A 170 7.55 24.50 -21.36
C LEU A 170 7.51 23.10 -21.98
N GLY A 171 6.35 22.44 -21.96
CA GLY A 171 6.21 21.02 -22.34
C GLY A 171 6.83 20.04 -21.34
N GLY A 172 7.29 20.53 -20.19
CA GLY A 172 7.75 19.70 -19.08
C GLY A 172 6.64 19.41 -18.07
N HIS A 173 6.93 18.47 -17.18
CA HIS A 173 6.06 18.13 -16.05
C HIS A 173 6.85 18.11 -14.75
N HIS A 174 6.27 18.66 -13.69
CA HIS A 174 6.77 18.57 -12.32
C HIS A 174 6.01 17.45 -11.60
N ARG A 175 6.67 16.31 -11.42
CA ARG A 175 6.04 15.11 -10.85
C ARG A 175 5.94 15.24 -9.35
N LEU A 176 4.71 15.23 -8.83
CA LEU A 176 4.42 15.35 -7.41
C LEU A 176 4.68 14.03 -6.68
N TRP A 177 4.26 12.92 -7.28
CA TRP A 177 4.59 11.57 -6.84
C TRP A 177 4.38 10.56 -7.98
N HIS A 178 4.89 9.36 -7.79
CA HIS A 178 4.71 8.23 -8.72
C HIS A 178 4.56 6.90 -7.98
N GLY A 179 3.93 5.95 -8.66
CA GLY A 179 3.92 4.53 -8.38
C GLY A 179 4.32 3.79 -9.65
N TYR A 180 5.36 2.98 -9.60
CA TYR A 180 5.77 2.11 -10.71
C TYR A 180 5.59 0.65 -10.29
N PHE A 181 5.08 -0.16 -11.21
CA PHE A 181 4.90 -1.59 -10.97
C PHE A 181 5.29 -2.38 -12.20
N ASP A 182 5.97 -3.50 -11.97
CA ASP A 182 6.36 -4.42 -13.03
C ASP A 182 5.13 -5.16 -13.59
N ASP A 183 5.24 -5.70 -14.81
CA ASP A 183 4.18 -6.47 -15.48
C ASP A 183 3.65 -7.62 -14.62
N ARG A 184 4.57 -8.26 -13.88
CA ARG A 184 4.29 -9.44 -13.04
C ARG A 184 3.70 -9.10 -11.68
N THR A 185 3.44 -7.82 -11.41
CA THR A 185 2.80 -7.39 -10.16
C THR A 185 1.39 -8.00 -10.10
N PRO A 186 1.05 -8.77 -9.05
CA PRO A 186 -0.25 -9.42 -8.97
C PRO A 186 -1.41 -8.41 -9.05
N ARG A 187 -2.41 -8.71 -9.89
CA ARG A 187 -3.53 -7.79 -10.18
C ARG A 187 -4.32 -7.36 -8.95
N HIS A 188 -4.45 -8.22 -7.96
CA HIS A 188 -5.14 -7.88 -6.71
C HIS A 188 -4.41 -6.83 -5.87
N LEU A 189 -3.08 -6.71 -5.98
CA LEU A 189 -2.33 -5.65 -5.31
C LEU A 189 -2.55 -4.31 -6.01
N LEU A 190 -2.53 -4.32 -7.35
CA LEU A 190 -2.87 -3.15 -8.17
C LEU A 190 -4.32 -2.70 -7.95
N ALA A 191 -5.26 -3.64 -7.79
CA ALA A 191 -6.65 -3.33 -7.46
C ALA A 191 -6.79 -2.70 -6.05
N GLY A 192 -6.03 -3.19 -5.07
CA GLY A 192 -5.95 -2.56 -3.74
C GLY A 192 -5.40 -1.13 -3.79
N PHE A 193 -4.34 -0.91 -4.59
CA PHE A 193 -3.80 0.41 -4.87
C PHE A 193 -4.85 1.33 -5.54
N ALA A 194 -5.48 0.88 -6.62
CA ALA A 194 -6.46 1.68 -7.36
C ALA A 194 -7.69 2.01 -6.52
N THR A 195 -8.17 1.07 -5.70
CA THR A 195 -9.26 1.31 -4.76
C THR A 195 -8.91 2.42 -3.77
N ALA A 196 -7.69 2.39 -3.22
CA ALA A 196 -7.24 3.43 -2.29
C ALA A 196 -6.96 4.77 -2.97
N LEU A 197 -6.56 4.76 -4.24
CA LEU A 197 -6.32 5.95 -5.07
C LEU A 197 -7.61 6.72 -5.35
N VAL A 198 -8.73 6.03 -5.59
CA VAL A 198 -10.02 6.66 -5.91
C VAL A 198 -10.94 6.87 -4.72
N ASP A 199 -10.53 6.45 -3.53
CA ASP A 199 -11.32 6.59 -2.31
C ASP A 199 -11.47 8.08 -1.96
N PRO A 200 -12.71 8.62 -1.95
CA PRO A 200 -12.97 10.03 -1.71
C PRO A 200 -12.84 10.42 -0.23
N ALA A 201 -12.67 9.46 0.68
CA ALA A 201 -12.63 9.76 2.10
C ALA A 201 -11.41 10.65 2.45
N PRO A 202 -11.63 11.76 3.18
CA PRO A 202 -10.57 12.68 3.58
C PRO A 202 -9.51 11.98 4.39
N VAL A 203 -8.28 12.49 4.31
CA VAL A 203 -7.17 12.03 5.14
C VAL A 203 -6.74 13.11 6.11
N SER A 204 -6.41 12.71 7.34
CA SER A 204 -5.97 13.63 8.36
C SER A 204 -4.53 14.05 8.10
N ARG A 205 -4.31 15.37 8.01
CA ARG A 205 -2.99 16.01 7.90
C ARG A 205 -2.94 17.18 8.85
N GLY A 206 -1.75 17.55 9.32
CA GLY A 206 -1.60 18.82 10.01
C GLY A 206 -1.84 19.98 9.05
N ARG A 207 -2.33 21.08 9.60
CA ARG A 207 -2.29 22.39 8.94
C ARG A 207 -0.82 22.64 8.57
N TYR A 208 -0.51 22.82 7.28
CA TYR A 208 0.85 22.97 6.69
C TYR A 208 1.66 21.70 6.35
N ASP A 209 1.11 20.50 6.53
CA ASP A 209 1.84 19.26 6.17
C ASP A 209 1.66 18.80 4.73
N VAL A 210 0.90 19.55 3.94
CA VAL A 210 0.61 19.20 2.56
C VAL A 210 1.57 19.96 1.64
N PRO A 211 2.34 19.28 0.76
CA PRO A 211 3.34 19.94 -0.07
C PRO A 211 2.77 20.95 -1.09
N HIS A 212 1.50 20.77 -1.50
CA HIS A 212 0.82 21.60 -2.50
C HIS A 212 -0.57 21.99 -1.98
N ASP A 213 -0.60 22.91 -1.03
CA ASP A 213 -1.82 23.39 -0.36
C ASP A 213 -2.90 23.90 -1.31
N HIS A 214 -2.53 24.59 -2.39
CA HIS A 214 -3.44 25.10 -3.42
C HIS A 214 -4.14 24.00 -4.25
N LEU A 215 -3.69 22.75 -4.15
CA LEU A 215 -4.31 21.60 -4.83
C LEU A 215 -5.25 20.81 -3.92
N VAL A 216 -5.36 21.19 -2.64
CA VAL A 216 -6.19 20.50 -1.66
C VAL A 216 -7.13 21.46 -0.95
N THR A 217 -8.24 20.90 -0.47
CA THR A 217 -9.10 21.52 0.52
C THR A 217 -8.74 20.94 1.89
N GLN A 218 -8.41 21.81 2.84
CA GLN A 218 -8.20 21.46 4.23
C GLN A 218 -9.34 22.02 5.10
N VAL A 219 -10.11 21.14 5.73
CA VAL A 219 -11.17 21.51 6.68
C VAL A 219 -10.68 21.23 8.09
N GLU A 220 -10.54 22.27 8.90
CA GLU A 220 -10.10 22.13 10.29
C GLU A 220 -11.14 21.37 11.13
N ARG A 221 -10.65 20.42 11.93
CA ARG A 221 -11.50 19.62 12.83
C ARG A 221 -11.14 19.79 14.30
N GLY A 222 -10.15 20.64 14.62
CA GLY A 222 -9.64 20.82 15.98
C GLY A 222 -8.74 19.66 16.42
N ALA A 223 -8.63 19.45 17.73
CA ALA A 223 -7.80 18.38 18.29
C ALA A 223 -8.46 17.01 18.11
N GLN A 224 -7.89 16.16 17.25
CA GLN A 224 -8.41 14.81 16.92
C GLN A 224 -7.52 13.65 17.42
N GLY A 225 -6.54 13.93 18.29
CA GLY A 225 -5.52 12.95 18.69
C GLY A 225 -6.07 11.59 19.14
N GLU A 226 -7.07 11.57 20.02
CA GLU A 226 -7.68 10.31 20.51
C GLU A 226 -8.39 9.53 19.40
N GLN A 227 -9.11 10.23 18.52
CA GLN A 227 -9.84 9.60 17.41
C GLN A 227 -8.85 8.99 16.41
N LEU A 228 -7.76 9.70 16.11
CA LEU A 228 -6.68 9.21 15.24
C LEU A 228 -5.97 8.01 15.85
N ALA A 229 -5.70 8.03 17.15
CA ALA A 229 -5.11 6.91 17.87
C ALA A 229 -6.03 5.68 17.83
N ALA A 230 -7.33 5.86 18.11
CA ALA A 230 -8.31 4.77 18.05
C ALA A 230 -8.47 4.20 16.63
N ALA A 231 -8.50 5.05 15.60
CA ALA A 231 -8.55 4.63 14.20
C ALA A 231 -7.29 3.83 13.81
N HIS A 232 -6.12 4.26 14.27
CA HIS A 232 -4.87 3.54 14.06
C HIS A 232 -4.87 2.17 14.75
N GLU A 233 -5.29 2.07 16.01
CA GLU A 233 -5.43 0.79 16.71
C GLU A 233 -6.40 -0.16 15.99
N ALA A 234 -7.53 0.35 15.52
CA ALA A 234 -8.50 -0.41 14.74
C ALA A 234 -7.88 -0.96 13.44
N ARG A 235 -7.09 -0.14 12.73
CA ARG A 235 -6.31 -0.56 11.55
C ARG A 235 -5.34 -1.69 11.90
N LEU A 236 -4.53 -1.54 12.96
CA LEU A 236 -3.60 -2.59 13.37
C LEU A 236 -4.30 -3.92 13.70
N LYS A 237 -5.48 -3.86 14.33
CA LYS A 237 -6.32 -5.03 14.61
C LYS A 237 -6.84 -5.67 13.32
N ALA A 238 -7.26 -4.86 12.34
CA ALA A 238 -7.70 -5.34 11.04
C ALA A 238 -6.56 -6.03 10.27
N SER A 239 -5.37 -5.43 10.19
CA SER A 239 -4.18 -6.00 9.54
C SER A 239 -3.77 -7.34 10.18
N ARG A 240 -3.76 -7.43 11.51
CA ARG A 240 -3.49 -8.69 12.23
C ARG A 240 -4.51 -9.77 11.90
N SER A 241 -5.79 -9.39 11.80
CA SER A 241 -6.88 -10.31 11.50
C SER A 241 -6.80 -10.82 10.06
N ALA A 242 -6.50 -9.94 9.10
CA ALA A 242 -6.29 -10.28 7.70
C ALA A 242 -5.14 -11.29 7.54
N ALA A 243 -3.96 -10.98 8.09
CA ALA A 243 -2.81 -11.87 8.03
C ALA A 243 -3.05 -13.23 8.71
N ARG A 244 -3.84 -13.26 9.79
CA ARG A 244 -4.24 -14.53 10.44
C ARG A 244 -5.23 -15.33 9.59
N ARG A 245 -6.12 -14.68 8.84
CA ARG A 245 -7.00 -15.38 7.90
C ARG A 245 -6.19 -15.95 6.74
N ALA A 246 -5.30 -15.15 6.14
CA ALA A 246 -4.49 -15.59 5.02
C ALA A 246 -3.63 -16.83 5.35
N ARG A 247 -2.96 -16.83 6.50
CA ARG A 247 -2.20 -17.99 6.98
C ARG A 247 -3.05 -19.24 7.22
N ARG A 248 -4.29 -19.08 7.68
CA ARG A 248 -5.21 -20.22 7.87
C ARG A 248 -5.66 -20.82 6.54
N SER A 249 -5.88 -19.98 5.53
CA SER A 249 -6.23 -20.45 4.19
C SER A 249 -5.07 -21.14 3.46
N ALA A 250 -3.83 -20.77 3.78
CA ALA A 250 -2.62 -21.37 3.20
C ALA A 250 -2.16 -22.66 3.92
N ALA A 251 -2.64 -22.93 5.12
CA ALA A 251 -2.26 -24.14 5.86
C ALA A 251 -2.90 -25.39 5.22
N PRO A 252 -2.13 -26.44 4.88
CA PRO A 252 -2.70 -27.69 4.44
C PRO A 252 -3.59 -28.25 5.55
N THR A 253 -4.83 -28.61 5.22
CA THR A 253 -5.68 -29.39 6.12
C THR A 253 -5.11 -30.79 6.20
N THR A 254 -4.12 -31.02 7.07
CA THR A 254 -3.76 -32.37 7.51
C THR A 254 -4.90 -32.88 8.40
N ARG A 255 -5.94 -33.40 7.76
CA ARG A 255 -6.91 -34.28 8.42
C ARG A 255 -6.11 -35.52 8.83
N PRO A 256 -5.99 -35.87 10.12
CA PRO A 256 -5.40 -37.14 10.47
C PRO A 256 -6.26 -38.23 9.83
N SER A 257 -5.67 -38.92 8.85
CA SER A 257 -6.20 -40.20 8.37
C SER A 257 -6.22 -41.11 9.60
N VAL A 258 -7.43 -41.43 10.08
CA VAL A 258 -7.61 -42.51 11.03
C VAL A 258 -7.18 -43.76 10.27
N GLY A 259 -5.94 -44.20 10.50
CA GLY A 259 -5.42 -45.43 9.95
C GLY A 259 -6.34 -46.60 10.31
N PRO A 260 -6.47 -47.61 9.43
CA PRO A 260 -7.36 -48.73 9.68
C PRO A 260 -6.93 -49.43 10.97
N ALA A 261 -7.92 -49.69 11.84
CA ALA A 261 -7.72 -50.47 13.05
C ALA A 261 -7.17 -51.85 12.65
N THR A 262 -5.95 -52.13 13.09
CA THR A 262 -5.36 -53.46 13.01
C THR A 262 -6.17 -54.37 13.92
N GLU A 263 -7.10 -55.15 13.35
CA GLU A 263 -7.66 -56.32 14.02
C GLU A 263 -6.54 -57.35 14.18
N ALA A 264 -5.98 -57.37 15.38
CA ALA A 264 -5.23 -58.51 15.87
C ALA A 264 -6.21 -59.57 16.39
N THR A 265 -5.75 -60.82 16.36
CA THR A 265 -6.29 -62.00 17.08
C THR A 265 -7.31 -62.79 16.22
N THR A 266 -7.11 -64.04 15.81
CA THR A 266 -6.40 -65.16 16.44
C THR A 266 -6.15 -66.28 15.43
N ALA A 267 -4.96 -66.88 15.47
CA ALA A 267 -4.73 -68.23 14.97
C ALA A 267 -5.36 -69.25 15.91
N ARG A 268 -6.10 -70.23 15.37
CA ARG A 268 -6.26 -71.56 16.01
C ARG A 268 -6.50 -72.64 14.96
N SER A 269 -5.60 -73.60 15.01
CA SER A 269 -5.53 -74.89 14.33
C SER A 269 -6.73 -75.82 14.60
N ARG A 270 -7.28 -76.44 13.56
CA ARG A 270 -7.33 -77.90 13.35
C ARG A 270 -7.95 -78.24 12.01
#